data_AF-A0A329RNR0-F1
#
_entry.id   AF-A0A329RNR0-F1
#
_cell.length_a   1.000
_cell.length_b   1.000
_cell.length_c   1.000
_cell.angle_alpha   90.00
_cell.angle_beta   90.00
_cell.angle_gamma   90.00
#
_symmetry.space_group_name_H-M   'P 1'
#
loop_
_entity.id
_entity.type
_entity.pdbx_description
1 polymer ?
#
loop_
_entity_poly.entity_id
_entity_poly.type
_entity_poly.pdbx_seq_one_letter_code
_entity_poly.pdbx_strand_id
1 'polypeptide(L)' 'MDSTANTRLHTFDQKKPTRKVSSLRKRWRQLRKSNPDVYRTLAAQSLVLKSGGSVVDACTPESHLWTAADLA' A
#
# COMPACT_ATOMS: atom_id res chain seq x y z
N MET A 1 -4.63 1.86 -9.16
CA MET A 1 -4.04 1.10 -8.04
C MET A 1 -3.12 0.02 -8.61
N ASP A 2 -1.81 0.11 -8.37
CA ASP A 2 -0.81 -0.80 -8.94
C ASP A 2 -1.06 -2.26 -8.49
N SER A 3 -1.08 -3.18 -9.45
CA SER A 3 -1.17 -4.62 -9.19
C SER A 3 0.03 -5.09 -8.36
N THR A 4 1.18 -4.45 -8.53
CA THR A 4 2.44 -4.77 -7.84
C THR A 4 2.32 -4.64 -6.32
N ALA A 5 1.78 -3.52 -5.82
CA ALA A 5 1.60 -3.33 -4.37
C ALA A 5 0.62 -4.35 -3.77
N ASN A 6 -0.42 -4.71 -4.52
CA ASN A 6 -1.41 -5.71 -4.13
C ASN A 6 -0.83 -7.12 -4.08
N THR A 7 0.00 -7.47 -5.06
CA THR A 7 0.72 -8.75 -5.13
C THR A 7 1.75 -8.86 -4.01
N ARG A 8 2.49 -7.78 -3.72
CA ARG A 8 3.40 -7.74 -2.56
C ARG A 8 2.65 -7.89 -1.24
N LEU A 9 1.50 -7.24 -1.07
CA LEU A 9 0.67 -7.45 0.13
C LEU A 9 0.17 -8.90 0.26
N HIS A 10 -0.18 -9.53 -0.86
CA HIS A 10 -0.62 -10.93 -0.89
C HIS A 10 0.44 -11.87 -0.32
N THR A 11 1.74 -11.64 -0.54
CA THR A 11 2.78 -12.51 0.03
C THR A 11 2.78 -12.48 1.57
N PHE A 12 2.33 -11.39 2.19
CA PHE A 12 2.29 -11.24 3.65
C PHE A 12 1.02 -11.72 4.30
N ASP A 13 -0.14 -11.49 3.69
CA ASP A 13 -1.42 -11.85 4.31
C ASP A 13 -2.10 -13.06 3.67
N GLN A 14 -1.52 -13.61 2.59
CA GLN A 14 -2.02 -14.75 1.82
C GLN A 14 -3.46 -14.53 1.29
N LYS A 15 -3.95 -13.29 1.26
CA LYS A 15 -5.30 -12.96 0.78
C LYS A 15 -5.27 -12.65 -0.71
N LYS A 16 -6.31 -13.06 -1.41
CA LYS A 16 -6.46 -12.75 -2.84
C LYS A 16 -6.32 -11.24 -3.08
N PRO A 17 -5.61 -10.81 -4.15
CA PRO A 17 -5.53 -9.41 -4.52
C PRO A 17 -6.91 -8.77 -4.61
N THR A 18 -7.04 -7.53 -4.12
CA THR A 18 -8.33 -6.85 -4.04
C THR A 18 -8.29 -5.51 -4.74
N ARG A 19 -9.23 -5.25 -5.65
CA ARG A 19 -9.40 -3.93 -6.27
C ARG A 19 -10.16 -2.94 -5.37
N LYS A 20 -10.66 -3.40 -4.22
CA LYS A 20 -11.42 -2.57 -3.28
C LYS A 20 -10.46 -1.82 -2.35
N VAL A 21 -10.46 -0.49 -2.45
CA VAL A 21 -9.61 0.44 -1.69
C VAL A 21 -9.75 0.25 -0.17
N SER A 22 -10.99 0.14 0.32
CA SER A 22 -11.28 -0.06 1.74
C SER A 22 -10.70 -1.37 2.30
N SER A 23 -10.72 -2.43 1.50
CA SER A 23 -10.12 -3.72 1.85
C SER A 23 -8.60 -3.63 1.90
N LEU A 24 -7.99 -2.98 0.89
CA LEU A 24 -6.54 -2.80 0.86
C LEU A 24 -6.04 -1.98 2.06
N ARG A 25 -6.74 -0.90 2.43
CA ARG A 25 -6.39 -0.08 3.60
C ARG A 25 -6.42 -0.89 4.90
N LYS A 26 -7.41 -1.77 5.08
CA LYS A 26 -7.45 -2.68 6.25
C LYS A 26 -6.26 -3.63 6.28
N ARG A 27 -5.92 -4.23 5.13
CA ARG A 27 -4.76 -5.15 4.99
C ARG A 27 -3.46 -4.45 5.34
N TRP A 28 -3.26 -3.22 4.85
CA TRP A 28 -2.07 -2.44 5.20
C TRP A 28 -2.00 -2.04 6.67
N ARG A 29 -3.11 -1.62 7.28
CA ARG A 29 -3.15 -1.34 8.73
C ARG A 29 -2.80 -2.57 9.55
N GLN A 30 -3.27 -3.74 9.10
CA GLN A 30 -2.92 -5.01 9.71
C GLN A 30 -1.42 -5.32 9.52
N LEU A 31 -0.86 -5.09 8.32
CA LEU A 31 0.57 -5.23 8.09
C LEU A 31 1.40 -4.29 8.98
N ARG A 32 1.00 -3.03 9.15
CA ARG A 32 1.66 -2.08 10.08
C ARG A 32 1.68 -2.61 11.51
N LYS A 33 0.59 -3.25 11.95
CA LYS A 33 0.49 -3.81 13.31
C LYS A 33 1.31 -5.10 13.47
N SER A 34 1.30 -5.97 12.45
CA SER A 34 1.94 -7.29 12.52
C SER A 34 3.42 -7.26 12.18
N ASN A 35 3.83 -6.44 11.21
CA ASN A 35 5.18 -6.38 10.65
C ASN A 35 5.54 -4.92 10.28
N PRO A 36 5.83 -4.06 11.28
CA PRO A 36 6.06 -2.64 11.05
C PRO A 36 7.27 -2.34 10.13
N ASP A 37 8.34 -3.14 10.18
CA ASP A 37 9.53 -2.94 9.34
C ASP A 37 9.25 -3.24 7.85
N VAL A 38 8.51 -4.31 7.60
CA VAL A 38 8.04 -4.67 6.26
C VAL A 38 7.10 -3.59 5.72
N TYR A 39 6.19 -3.10 6.57
CA TYR A 39 5.29 -2.01 6.23
C TYR A 39 6.07 -0.76 5.79
N ARG A 40 7.10 -0.34 6.55
CA ARG A 40 7.94 0.81 6.20
C ARG A 40 8.64 0.65 4.85
N THR A 41 9.23 -0.53 4.61
CA THR A 41 9.95 -0.82 3.36
C THR A 41 9.02 -0.76 2.15
N LEU A 42 7.86 -1.40 2.24
CA LEU A 42 6.87 -1.40 1.16
C LEU A 42 6.25 -0.02 0.92
N ALA A 43 6.00 0.72 1.99
CA ALA A 43 5.49 2.08 1.91
C ALA A 43 6.48 3.02 1.21
N ALA A 44 7.77 2.94 1.57
CA ALA A 44 8.82 3.69 0.87
C ALA A 44 8.87 3.34 -0.62
N GLN A 45 8.83 2.05 -0.98
CA GLN A 45 8.79 1.62 -2.38
C GLN A 45 7.55 2.15 -3.12
N SER A 46 6.39 2.12 -2.47
CA SER A 46 5.15 2.64 -3.07
C SER A 46 5.19 4.15 -3.31
N LEU A 47 5.84 4.91 -2.41
CA LEU A 47 6.01 6.35 -2.56
C LEU A 47 6.96 6.69 -3.72
N VAL A 48 8.07 5.97 -3.85
CA VAL A 48 9.01 6.14 -4.98
C VAL A 48 8.33 5.87 -6.31
N LEU A 49 7.51 4.81 -6.38
CA LEU A 49 6.75 4.47 -7.58
C LEU A 49 5.67 5.52 -7.90
N LYS A 50 5.05 6.11 -6.87
CA LYS A 50 4.07 7.19 -7.01
C LYS A 50 4.73 8.50 -7.48
N SER A 51 5.88 8.88 -6.92
CA SER A 51 6.61 10.09 -7.34
C SER A 51 7.16 9.98 -8.76
N GLY A 52 7.48 8.76 -9.22
CA GLY A 52 7.90 8.50 -10.60
C GLY A 52 6.77 8.47 -11.62
N GLY A 53 5.51 8.74 -11.24
CA GLY A 53 4.34 8.72 -12.13
C GLY A 53 3.94 7.32 -12.63
N SER A 54 4.68 6.28 -12.24
CA SER A 54 4.46 4.90 -12.67
C SER A 54 3.25 4.24 -12.01
N VAL A 55 2.73 4.85 -10.94
CA VAL A 55 1.54 4.39 -10.21
C VAL A 55 0.51 5.51 -10.13
N VAL A 56 -0.48 5.44 -11.01
CA VAL A 56 -1.70 6.24 -10.88
C VAL A 56 -2.69 5.45 -10.02
N ASP A 57 -2.82 5.84 -8.76
CA ASP A 57 -3.89 5.31 -7.91
C ASP A 57 -5.17 6.15 -8.05
N ALA A 58 -5.86 5.98 -9.18
CA ALA A 58 -7.13 6.66 -9.47
C ALA A 58 -8.31 6.20 -8.59
N CYS A 59 -8.13 5.17 -7.76
CA CYS A 59 -9.21 4.59 -6.97
C CYS A 59 -9.20 5.08 -5.52
N THR A 60 -8.07 5.60 -5.03
CA THR A 60 -7.93 6.05 -3.65
C THR A 60 -7.90 7.58 -3.62
N PRO A 61 -8.82 8.24 -2.89
CA PRO A 61 -8.76 9.69 -2.70
C PRO A 61 -7.39 10.11 -2.16
N GLU A 62 -6.92 11.30 -2.52
CA GLU A 62 -5.58 11.77 -2.14
C GLU A 62 -5.37 11.83 -0.61
N SER A 63 -6.43 12.15 0.14
CA SER A 63 -6.49 12.09 1.61
C SER A 63 -6.35 10.68 2.21
N HIS A 64 -6.47 9.65 1.37
CA HIS A 64 -6.34 8.24 1.71
C HIS A 64 -5.13 7.59 1.03
N LEU A 65 -4.46 8.34 0.15
CA LEU A 65 -3.18 7.95 -0.41
C LEU A 65 -2.10 8.11 0.64
N TRP A 66 -1.08 7.28 0.48
CA TRP A 66 0.02 7.23 1.43
C TRP A 66 0.85 8.49 1.25
N THR A 67 1.07 9.17 2.37
CA THR A 67 1.93 10.35 2.42
C THR A 67 3.16 10.03 3.26
N ALA A 68 4.24 10.78 3.07
CA ALA A 68 5.45 10.64 3.89
C ALA A 68 5.15 10.79 5.40
N ALA A 69 4.07 11.50 5.76
CA ALA A 69 3.62 11.65 7.14
C ALA A 69 3.11 10.34 7.77
N ASP A 70 2.60 9.39 6.99
CA ASP A 70 2.17 8.09 7.51
C ASP A 70 3.35 7.15 7.88
N LEU A 71 4.55 7.50 7.41
CA LEU A 71 5.80 6.76 7.60
C LEU A 71 6.71 7.27 8.73
N ALA A 72 6.46 8.50 9.20
CA ALA A 72 7.09 9.04 10.41
C ALA A 72 6.57 8.31 11.66
#